data_AF-A0A519H9Y0-F1
#
_entry.id   AF-A0A519H9Y0-F1
#
_cell.length_a   1.000
_cell.length_b   1.000
_cell.length_c   1.000
_cell.angle_alpha   90.00
_cell.angle_beta   90.00
_cell.angle_gamma   90.00
#
_symmetry.space_group_name_H-M   'P 1'
#
loop_
_entity.id
_entity.type
_entity.pdbx_description
1 polymer ?
#
loop_
_entity_poly.entity_id
_entity_poly.type
_entity_poly.pdbx_seq_one_letter_code
_entity_poly.pdbx_strand_id
1 'polypeptide(L)'
;MTDAENRRPYVDPTQVDHDLPRAAPAPTPAPEPAAWQQASQRPRPAGTRPSRARVVREARRGYFARHWHGEMSLVRSYWVNNIVVAMPLAFLLTGLMTWISVKGDSLQVSAVLLLLGVPLLMSLDVWCIVGAWRAAANYLRDGGSGLWGWLARVTLALGTLQLLASIVFGFLPSVGQYWSMARGIDPLGQAKFTFSPDGRSLRLDGVIGMGDGERLRQLLNSEAAKDIKRVELASPGGRVREAERMAAAMKARGQSSRAVGTCASACTLVFLAGQPRHLTPTGELGFHRASTGTFNPVFEELANQQLAKTYT
;
A
#
# COMPACT_ATOMS: atom_id res chain seq x y z
N MET A 1 -58.08 -16.05 60.10
CA MET A 1 -57.79 -15.57 61.46
C MET A 1 -56.63 -14.59 61.34
N THR A 2 -56.74 -13.28 61.48
CA THR A 2 -57.84 -12.33 61.73
C THR A 2 -57.23 -10.97 61.38
N ASP A 3 -57.78 -10.24 60.41
CA ASP A 3 -57.41 -8.83 60.15
C ASP A 3 -58.07 -7.95 61.22
N ALA A 4 -57.28 -7.10 61.87
CA ALA A 4 -57.77 -6.14 62.88
C ALA A 4 -57.75 -4.72 62.30
N GLU A 5 -58.94 -4.22 61.94
CA GLU A 5 -59.21 -2.82 61.57
C GLU A 5 -58.90 -1.87 62.73
N ASN A 6 -58.06 -0.87 62.48
CA ASN A 6 -57.82 0.26 63.39
C ASN A 6 -58.78 1.42 63.03
N ARG A 7 -59.93 1.50 63.70
CA ARG A 7 -60.91 2.60 63.55
C ARG A 7 -60.49 3.79 64.41
N ARG A 8 -60.18 4.92 63.78
CA ARG A 8 -60.01 6.22 64.48
C ARG A 8 -61.37 6.74 64.95
N PRO A 9 -61.49 7.28 66.18
CA PRO A 9 -62.73 7.88 66.65
C PRO A 9 -63.03 9.21 65.95
N TYR A 10 -64.30 9.38 65.59
CA TYR A 10 -64.87 10.61 65.00
C TYR A 10 -65.04 11.68 66.10
N VAL A 11 -64.58 12.90 65.84
CA VAL A 11 -64.73 14.06 66.74
C VAL A 11 -65.70 15.05 66.10
N ASP A 12 -66.76 15.38 66.81
CA ASP A 12 -67.85 16.26 66.38
C ASP A 12 -67.39 17.74 66.39
N PRO A 13 -67.42 18.45 65.24
CA PRO A 13 -66.95 19.83 65.13
C PRO A 13 -67.89 20.88 65.73
N THR A 14 -69.00 20.50 66.38
CA THR A 14 -70.00 21.46 66.91
C THR A 14 -69.87 21.79 68.41
N GLN A 15 -68.87 21.25 69.11
CA GLN A 15 -68.61 21.54 70.53
C GLN A 15 -67.40 22.47 70.77
N VAL A 16 -67.33 23.60 70.07
CA VAL A 16 -66.32 24.64 70.37
C VAL A 16 -66.97 25.78 71.14
N ASP A 17 -66.68 25.81 72.44
CA ASP A 17 -67.08 26.86 73.38
C ASP A 17 -66.32 28.17 73.05
N HIS A 18 -67.05 29.26 72.78
CA HIS A 18 -66.52 30.49 72.18
C HIS A 18 -66.13 31.59 73.18
N ASP A 19 -66.27 31.37 74.49
CA ASP A 19 -66.18 32.43 75.51
C ASP A 19 -64.97 32.37 76.47
N LEU A 20 -63.81 31.88 76.01
CA LEU A 20 -62.55 32.02 76.74
C LEU A 20 -61.65 33.13 76.13
N PRO A 21 -61.19 34.13 76.91
CA PRO A 21 -60.28 35.14 76.39
C PRO A 21 -58.94 34.52 76.00
N ARG A 22 -58.59 34.63 74.70
CA ARG A 22 -57.29 34.18 74.16
C ARG A 22 -56.15 34.97 74.79
N ALA A 23 -55.24 34.28 75.47
CA ALA A 23 -53.95 34.82 75.87
C ALA A 23 -53.15 35.26 74.63
N ALA A 24 -52.47 36.41 74.71
CA ALA A 24 -51.60 36.91 73.65
C ALA A 24 -50.46 35.91 73.38
N PRO A 25 -50.12 35.61 72.10
CA PRO A 25 -49.02 34.71 71.80
C PRO A 25 -47.69 35.35 72.21
N ALA A 26 -46.82 34.56 72.84
CA ALA A 26 -45.44 34.94 73.14
C ALA A 26 -44.67 35.32 71.86
N PRO A 27 -43.70 36.24 71.91
CA PRO A 27 -42.92 36.62 70.74
C PRO A 27 -42.19 35.41 70.17
N THR A 28 -42.38 35.17 68.87
CA THR A 28 -41.73 34.10 68.12
C THR A 28 -40.21 34.32 68.11
N PRO A 29 -39.36 33.32 68.41
CA PRO A 29 -37.93 33.46 68.21
C PRO A 29 -37.63 33.74 66.73
N ALA A 30 -36.63 34.58 66.48
CA ALA A 30 -36.23 34.96 65.12
C ALA A 30 -35.95 33.70 64.27
N PRO A 31 -36.38 33.65 62.99
CA PRO A 31 -36.14 32.50 62.14
C PRO A 31 -34.64 32.27 61.96
N GLU A 32 -34.22 30.99 61.98
CA GLU A 32 -32.83 30.62 61.75
C GLU A 32 -32.32 31.18 60.40
N PRO A 33 -31.09 31.71 60.34
CA PRO A 33 -30.56 32.30 59.12
C PRO A 33 -30.51 31.24 58.02
N ALA A 34 -31.04 31.60 56.85
CA ALA A 34 -31.15 30.72 55.71
C ALA A 34 -29.76 30.17 55.30
N ALA A 35 -29.71 28.95 54.76
CA ALA A 35 -28.47 28.22 54.48
C ALA A 35 -27.43 29.01 53.65
N TRP A 36 -27.88 29.95 52.81
CA TRP A 36 -27.01 30.84 52.04
C TRP A 36 -26.29 31.89 52.90
N GLN A 37 -26.89 32.35 53.99
CA GLN A 37 -26.26 33.28 54.95
C GLN A 37 -25.14 32.56 55.72
N GLN A 38 -25.37 31.31 56.14
CA GLN A 38 -24.35 30.50 56.81
C GLN A 38 -23.18 30.15 55.87
N ALA A 39 -23.43 29.94 54.57
CA ALA A 39 -22.39 29.69 53.59
C ALA A 39 -21.47 30.92 53.37
N SER A 40 -22.01 32.14 53.49
CA SER A 40 -21.27 33.39 53.30
C SER A 40 -20.27 33.71 54.43
N GLN A 41 -20.47 33.14 55.62
CA GLN A 41 -19.65 33.40 56.80
C GLN A 41 -18.53 32.36 57.02
N ARG A 42 -18.42 31.35 56.15
CA ARG A 42 -17.34 30.35 56.26
C ARG A 42 -16.00 30.98 55.86
N PRO A 43 -14.94 30.86 56.69
CA PRO A 43 -13.60 31.30 56.31
C PRO A 43 -13.18 30.60 55.02
N ARG A 44 -12.81 31.37 54.00
CA ARG A 44 -12.26 30.80 52.76
C ARG A 44 -11.00 30.01 53.12
N PRO A 45 -10.88 28.72 52.74
CA PRO A 45 -9.65 27.99 52.95
C PRO A 45 -8.51 28.77 52.28
N ALA A 46 -7.40 28.97 53.03
CA ALA A 46 -6.24 29.66 52.53
C ALA A 46 -5.79 28.99 51.23
N GLY A 47 -5.91 29.73 50.12
CA GLY A 47 -5.53 29.22 48.81
C GLY A 47 -4.09 28.73 48.88
N THR A 48 -3.88 27.47 48.52
CA THR A 48 -2.55 26.96 48.21
C THR A 48 -1.95 27.93 47.20
N ARG A 49 -0.88 28.63 47.60
CA ARG A 49 -0.09 29.45 46.66
C ARG A 49 0.14 28.57 45.43
N PRO A 50 -0.23 29.00 44.21
CA PRO A 50 0.11 28.22 43.04
C PRO A 50 1.62 28.02 43.10
N SER A 51 2.06 26.78 43.23
CA SER A 51 3.45 26.46 43.00
C SER A 51 3.75 27.08 41.65
N ARG A 52 4.76 27.97 41.58
CA ARG A 52 5.18 28.57 40.31
C ARG A 52 5.30 27.40 39.36
N ALA A 53 4.35 27.28 38.42
CA ALA A 53 4.37 26.21 37.46
C ALA A 53 5.73 26.32 36.81
N ARG A 54 6.59 25.34 37.08
CA ARG A 54 7.86 25.24 36.39
C ARG A 54 7.42 25.18 34.95
N VAL A 55 7.61 26.27 34.20
CA VAL A 55 7.41 26.28 32.76
C VAL A 55 8.49 25.34 32.27
N VAL A 56 8.19 24.03 32.30
CA VAL A 56 8.90 23.05 31.52
C VAL A 56 8.64 23.56 30.12
N ARG A 57 9.66 24.24 29.59
CA ARG A 57 9.71 24.60 28.19
C ARG A 57 9.76 23.25 27.50
N GLU A 58 8.58 22.65 27.25
CA GLU A 58 8.48 21.46 26.42
C GLU A 58 9.10 21.88 25.11
N ALA A 59 10.32 21.44 24.87
CA ALA A 59 10.92 21.54 23.56
C ALA A 59 9.92 20.83 22.65
N ARG A 60 9.09 21.60 21.93
CA ARG A 60 8.03 21.06 21.07
C ARG A 60 8.74 20.13 20.12
N ARG A 61 8.63 18.82 20.40
CA ARG A 61 9.23 17.78 19.57
C ARG A 61 8.78 18.02 18.14
N GLY A 62 9.68 17.82 17.18
CA GLY A 62 9.34 17.92 15.76
C GLY A 62 8.19 16.97 15.41
N TYR A 63 7.48 17.26 14.32
CA TYR A 63 6.32 16.48 13.89
C TYR A 63 6.59 14.96 13.87
N PHE A 64 7.74 14.55 13.31
CA PHE A 64 8.16 13.15 13.22
C PHE A 64 8.30 12.47 14.59
N ALA A 65 8.96 13.16 15.52
CA ALA A 65 9.16 12.64 16.87
C ALA A 65 7.85 12.56 17.65
N ARG A 66 6.96 13.57 17.52
CA ARG A 66 5.65 13.57 18.18
C ARG A 66 4.77 12.41 17.73
N HIS A 67 4.73 12.13 16.42
CA HIS A 67 3.98 11.00 15.90
C HIS A 67 4.57 9.68 16.38
N TRP A 68 5.89 9.50 16.28
CA TRP A 68 6.56 8.27 16.72
C TRP A 68 6.30 7.96 18.20
N HIS A 69 6.22 8.96 19.07
CA HIS A 69 5.92 8.78 20.49
C HIS A 69 4.41 8.62 20.79
N GLY A 70 3.54 8.72 19.79
CA GLY A 70 2.08 8.62 19.97
C GLY A 70 1.46 9.85 20.64
N GLU A 71 2.11 11.00 20.57
CA GLU A 71 1.65 12.28 21.15
C GLU A 71 0.63 13.00 20.25
N MET A 72 0.27 12.41 19.11
CA MET A 72 -0.73 12.93 18.19
C MET A 72 -2.07 12.22 18.38
N SER A 73 -3.16 12.94 18.11
CA SER A 73 -4.52 12.39 18.14
C SER A 73 -4.63 11.11 17.30
N LEU A 74 -5.46 10.16 17.74
CA LEU A 74 -5.72 8.92 17.01
C LEU A 74 -6.13 9.15 15.55
N VAL A 75 -7.03 10.11 15.30
CA VAL A 75 -7.50 10.44 13.94
C VAL A 75 -6.35 10.84 13.02
N ARG A 76 -5.50 11.78 13.45
CA ARG A 76 -4.33 12.21 12.66
C ARG A 76 -3.34 11.06 12.45
N SER A 77 -3.00 10.33 13.50
CA SER A 77 -2.02 9.24 13.41
C SER A 77 -2.50 8.09 12.52
N TYR A 78 -3.78 7.75 12.58
CA TYR A 78 -4.37 6.66 11.80
C TYR A 78 -4.69 7.11 10.37
N TRP A 79 -5.55 8.12 10.17
CA TRP A 79 -6.01 8.48 8.84
C TRP A 79 -4.98 9.25 8.03
N VAL A 80 -4.29 10.23 8.62
CA VAL A 80 -3.36 11.06 7.84
C VAL A 80 -2.07 10.30 7.57
N ASN A 81 -1.41 9.80 8.61
CA ASN A 81 -0.08 9.19 8.44
C ASN A 81 -0.15 7.76 7.91
N ASN A 82 -1.08 6.94 8.42
CA ASN A 82 -1.16 5.53 8.02
C ASN A 82 -1.91 5.31 6.70
N ILE A 83 -2.97 6.09 6.42
CA ILE A 83 -3.72 5.93 5.16
C ILE A 83 -3.26 6.92 4.10
N VAL A 84 -3.36 8.23 4.36
CA VAL A 84 -3.14 9.27 3.34
C VAL A 84 -1.68 9.43 2.93
N VAL A 85 -0.72 9.14 3.80
CA VAL A 85 0.71 9.22 3.44
C VAL A 85 1.23 7.90 2.88
N ALA A 86 1.00 6.78 3.56
CA ALA A 86 1.58 5.50 3.16
C ALA A 86 0.97 4.92 1.87
N MET A 87 -0.36 4.92 1.73
CA MET A 87 -0.99 4.29 0.56
C MET A 87 -0.65 5.00 -0.76
N PRO A 88 -0.83 6.32 -0.92
CA PRO A 88 -0.51 7.00 -2.17
C PRO A 88 0.95 6.87 -2.56
N LEU A 89 1.87 6.83 -1.59
CA LEU A 89 3.29 6.65 -1.88
C LEU A 89 3.60 5.23 -2.36
N ALA A 90 2.98 4.21 -1.77
CA ALA A 90 3.07 2.83 -2.25
C ALA A 90 2.48 2.68 -3.67
N PHE A 91 1.32 3.30 -3.93
CA PHE A 91 0.72 3.33 -5.27
C PHE A 91 1.58 4.10 -6.28
N LEU A 92 2.23 5.19 -5.86
CA LEU A 92 3.11 5.97 -6.72
C LEU A 92 4.38 5.19 -7.07
N LEU A 93 5.00 4.49 -6.11
CA LEU A 93 6.16 3.65 -6.39
C LEU A 93 5.79 2.51 -7.35
N THR A 94 4.70 1.79 -7.08
CA THR A 94 4.23 0.70 -7.95
C THR A 94 3.81 1.20 -9.32
N GLY A 95 3.14 2.35 -9.41
CA GLY A 95 2.78 2.99 -10.68
C GLY A 95 4.01 3.44 -11.48
N LEU A 96 5.01 4.03 -10.82
CA LEU A 96 6.27 4.42 -11.44
C LEU A 96 7.03 3.19 -11.97
N MET A 97 7.04 2.09 -11.22
CA MET A 97 7.62 0.81 -11.65
C MET A 97 6.98 0.29 -12.92
N THR A 98 5.65 0.22 -12.93
CA THR A 98 4.91 -0.24 -14.11
C THR A 98 5.16 0.68 -15.29
N TRP A 99 5.18 2.00 -15.09
CA TRP A 99 5.49 2.94 -16.16
C TRP A 99 6.89 2.73 -16.74
N ILE A 100 7.91 2.54 -15.89
CA ILE A 100 9.28 2.29 -16.34
C ILE A 100 9.40 0.91 -17.01
N SER A 101 8.70 -0.11 -16.53
CA SER A 101 8.70 -1.44 -17.14
C SER A 101 8.01 -1.43 -18.52
N VAL A 102 6.91 -0.69 -18.66
CA VAL A 102 6.12 -0.62 -19.90
C VAL A 102 6.74 0.33 -20.93
N LYS A 103 7.17 1.54 -20.51
CA LYS A 103 7.67 2.59 -21.42
C LYS A 103 9.18 2.77 -21.39
N GLY A 104 9.86 2.35 -20.33
CA GLY A 104 11.29 2.53 -20.16
C GLY A 104 12.08 1.41 -20.84
N ASP A 105 13.24 1.78 -21.38
CA ASP A 105 14.14 0.86 -22.06
C ASP A 105 15.00 0.01 -21.11
N SER A 106 14.93 0.26 -19.79
CA SER A 106 15.87 -0.32 -18.82
C SER A 106 15.16 -0.97 -17.65
N LEU A 107 15.07 -2.30 -17.74
CA LEU A 107 14.68 -3.17 -16.64
C LEU A 107 15.62 -3.03 -15.42
N GLN A 108 16.87 -2.63 -15.66
CA GLN A 108 17.86 -2.35 -14.62
C GLN A 108 17.40 -1.19 -13.74
N VAL A 109 16.88 -0.11 -14.34
CA VAL A 109 16.38 1.05 -13.60
C VAL A 109 15.20 0.67 -12.72
N SER A 110 14.25 -0.12 -13.22
CA SER A 110 13.15 -0.63 -12.38
C SER A 110 13.65 -1.48 -11.22
N ALA A 111 14.65 -2.33 -11.44
CA ALA A 111 15.21 -3.16 -10.39
C ALA A 111 15.93 -2.33 -9.30
N VAL A 112 16.74 -1.35 -9.70
CA VAL A 112 17.42 -0.43 -8.76
C VAL A 112 16.41 0.36 -7.94
N LEU A 113 15.39 0.93 -8.59
CA LEU A 113 14.34 1.67 -7.89
C LEU A 113 13.60 0.77 -6.88
N LEU A 114 13.49 -0.53 -7.12
CA LEU A 114 12.73 -1.44 -6.27
C LEU A 114 13.57 -1.81 -5.05
N LEU A 115 14.85 -2.12 -5.27
CA LEU A 115 15.82 -2.40 -4.22
C LEU A 115 16.05 -1.21 -3.28
N LEU A 116 15.90 0.02 -3.75
CA LEU A 116 16.01 1.22 -2.92
C LEU A 116 14.66 1.69 -2.36
N GLY A 117 13.62 1.67 -3.19
CA GLY A 117 12.30 2.20 -2.87
C GLY A 117 11.54 1.36 -1.85
N VAL A 118 11.62 0.02 -1.95
CA VAL A 118 10.90 -0.87 -1.01
C VAL A 118 11.42 -0.71 0.42
N PRO A 119 12.74 -0.78 0.72
CA PRO A 119 13.24 -0.55 2.07
C PRO A 119 12.92 0.85 2.64
N LEU A 120 12.91 1.87 1.79
CA LEU A 120 12.54 3.23 2.20
C LEU A 120 11.05 3.30 2.59
N LEU A 121 10.17 2.68 1.79
CA LEU A 121 8.75 2.56 2.11
C LEU A 121 8.52 1.77 3.39
N MET A 122 9.22 0.64 3.57
CA MET A 122 9.13 -0.16 4.79
C MET A 122 9.51 0.66 6.02
N SER A 123 10.54 1.49 5.92
CA SER A 123 10.97 2.37 7.01
C SER A 123 9.88 3.40 7.36
N LEU A 124 9.23 3.96 6.34
CA LEU A 124 8.10 4.87 6.53
C LEU A 124 6.89 4.16 7.14
N ASP A 125 6.54 2.97 6.67
CA ASP A 125 5.43 2.16 7.18
C ASP A 125 5.63 1.80 8.65
N VAL A 126 6.86 1.40 9.03
CA VAL A 126 7.21 1.17 10.45
C VAL A 126 6.96 2.43 11.26
N TRP A 127 7.38 3.60 10.77
CA TRP A 127 7.12 4.87 11.43
C TRP A 127 5.62 5.17 11.59
N CYS A 128 4.82 4.97 10.54
CA CYS A 128 3.37 5.17 10.57
C CYS A 128 2.64 4.20 11.50
N ILE A 129 3.01 2.90 11.48
CA ILE A 129 2.38 1.85 12.27
C ILE A 129 2.71 2.04 13.75
N VAL A 130 3.98 2.27 14.10
CA VAL A 130 4.41 2.45 15.50
C VAL A 130 3.77 3.71 16.08
N GLY A 131 3.75 4.82 15.34
CA GLY A 131 3.13 6.06 15.79
C GLY A 131 1.61 5.91 16.00
N ALA A 132 0.90 5.28 15.06
CA ALA A 132 -0.52 5.00 15.19
C ALA A 132 -0.84 4.02 16.33
N TRP A 133 -0.03 2.98 16.51
CA TRP A 133 -0.20 2.00 17.59
C TRP A 133 -0.05 2.64 18.98
N ARG A 134 0.96 3.51 19.14
CA ARG A 134 1.19 4.27 20.38
C ARG A 134 0.10 5.30 20.61
N ALA A 135 -0.35 6.01 19.58
CA ALA A 135 -1.47 6.95 19.68
C ALA A 135 -2.77 6.25 20.09
N ALA A 136 -3.06 5.06 19.56
CA ALA A 136 -4.22 4.26 19.98
C ALA A 136 -4.10 3.79 21.44
N ALA A 137 -2.90 3.43 21.90
CA ALA A 137 -2.66 3.09 23.30
C ALA A 137 -2.90 4.29 24.23
N ASN A 138 -2.40 5.47 23.88
CA ASN A 138 -2.60 6.69 24.66
C ASN A 138 -4.08 7.11 24.65
N TYR A 139 -4.76 7.04 23.50
CA TYR A 139 -6.19 7.31 23.42
C TYR A 139 -7.03 6.43 24.36
N LEU A 140 -6.70 5.14 24.49
CA LEU A 140 -7.36 4.25 25.44
C LEU A 140 -7.03 4.59 26.90
N ARG A 141 -5.78 5.01 27.19
CA ARG A 141 -5.35 5.43 28.53
C ARG A 141 -6.02 6.73 28.98
N ASP A 142 -6.23 7.66 28.06
CA ASP A 142 -6.81 8.98 28.33
C ASP A 142 -8.35 8.94 28.44
N GLY A 143 -8.95 7.74 28.53
CA GLY A 143 -10.40 7.56 28.67
C GLY A 143 -11.20 7.69 27.37
N GLY A 144 -10.53 7.61 26.21
CA GLY A 144 -11.19 7.56 24.91
C GLY A 144 -12.04 6.30 24.73
N SER A 145 -12.94 6.32 23.74
CA SER A 145 -13.83 5.18 23.48
C SER A 145 -13.07 3.87 23.23
N GLY A 146 -13.31 2.86 24.07
CA GLY A 146 -12.71 1.53 23.98
C GLY A 146 -12.86 0.87 22.61
N LEU A 147 -14.06 0.95 22.01
CA LEU A 147 -14.36 0.39 20.69
C LEU A 147 -13.39 0.91 19.60
N TRP A 148 -13.34 2.23 19.43
CA TRP A 148 -12.49 2.87 18.42
C TRP A 148 -10.99 2.63 18.64
N GLY A 149 -10.53 2.66 19.90
CA GLY A 149 -9.12 2.40 20.21
C GLY A 149 -8.71 0.95 19.92
N TRP A 150 -9.56 -0.03 20.25
CA TRP A 150 -9.30 -1.43 19.93
C TRP A 150 -9.42 -1.74 18.44
N LEU A 151 -10.43 -1.20 17.75
CA LEU A 151 -10.60 -1.37 16.32
C LEU A 151 -9.37 -0.86 15.54
N ALA A 152 -8.84 0.30 15.93
CA ALA A 152 -7.59 0.82 15.36
C ALA A 152 -6.42 -0.14 15.57
N ARG A 153 -6.27 -0.72 16.77
CA ARG A 153 -5.17 -1.67 17.05
C ARG A 153 -5.33 -2.98 16.29
N VAL A 154 -6.53 -3.54 16.23
CA VAL A 154 -6.79 -4.79 15.49
C VAL A 154 -6.50 -4.60 14.00
N THR A 155 -6.99 -3.51 13.39
CA THR A 155 -6.72 -3.23 11.97
C THR A 155 -5.24 -2.99 11.70
N LEU A 156 -4.52 -2.27 12.57
CA LEU A 156 -3.06 -2.11 12.46
C LEU A 156 -2.32 -3.44 12.58
N ALA A 157 -2.74 -4.33 13.49
CA ALA A 157 -2.13 -5.65 13.66
C ALA A 157 -2.34 -6.53 12.42
N LEU A 158 -3.57 -6.58 11.89
CA LEU A 158 -3.90 -7.31 10.67
C LEU A 158 -3.14 -6.76 9.46
N GLY A 159 -3.08 -5.43 9.32
CA GLY A 159 -2.31 -4.78 8.26
C GLY A 159 -0.80 -5.08 8.36
N THR A 160 -0.25 -5.08 9.56
CA THR A 160 1.15 -5.46 9.81
C THR A 160 1.41 -6.91 9.43
N LEU A 161 0.50 -7.83 9.79
CA LEU A 161 0.62 -9.25 9.42
C LEU A 161 0.55 -9.45 7.90
N GLN A 162 -0.38 -8.77 7.22
CA GLN A 162 -0.49 -8.80 5.76
C GLN A 162 0.77 -8.25 5.08
N LEU A 163 1.32 -7.15 5.60
CA LEU A 163 2.57 -6.57 5.10
C LEU A 163 3.73 -7.56 5.26
N LEU A 164 3.88 -8.16 6.45
CA LEU A 164 4.91 -9.17 6.70
C LEU A 164 4.76 -10.38 5.77
N ALA A 165 3.54 -10.88 5.56
CA ALA A 165 3.28 -11.96 4.62
C ALA A 165 3.70 -11.56 3.19
N SER A 166 3.37 -10.35 2.76
CA SER A 166 3.73 -9.83 1.43
C SER A 166 5.24 -9.70 1.25
N ILE A 167 5.99 -9.39 2.32
CA ILE A 167 7.45 -9.31 2.31
C ILE A 167 8.06 -10.71 2.24
N VAL A 168 7.61 -11.62 3.11
CA VAL A 168 8.16 -12.98 3.25
C VAL A 168 7.86 -13.84 2.03
N PHE A 169 6.63 -13.79 1.52
CA PHE A 169 6.18 -14.63 0.41
C PHE A 169 6.27 -13.95 -0.95
N GLY A 170 6.37 -12.61 -1.00
CA GLY A 170 6.45 -11.84 -2.24
C GLY A 170 7.84 -11.27 -2.51
N PHE A 171 8.26 -10.29 -1.70
CA PHE A 171 9.48 -9.52 -2.00
C PHE A 171 10.77 -10.31 -1.78
N LEU A 172 10.96 -10.91 -0.60
CA LEU A 172 12.21 -11.57 -0.19
C LEU A 172 12.68 -12.66 -1.17
N PRO A 173 11.82 -13.59 -1.63
CA PRO A 173 12.22 -14.62 -2.60
C PRO A 173 12.72 -14.05 -3.93
N SER A 174 12.22 -12.87 -4.33
CA SER A 174 12.57 -12.22 -5.59
C SER A 174 13.74 -11.25 -5.49
N VAL A 175 14.24 -10.93 -4.30
CA VAL A 175 15.36 -9.98 -4.11
C VAL A 175 16.58 -10.35 -4.95
N GLY A 176 16.93 -11.64 -5.01
CA GLY A 176 18.07 -12.10 -5.82
C GLY A 176 17.89 -11.85 -7.32
N GLN A 177 16.66 -11.96 -7.83
CA GLN A 177 16.35 -11.66 -9.22
C GLN A 177 16.47 -10.16 -9.51
N TYR A 178 15.90 -9.31 -8.63
CA TYR A 178 16.05 -7.85 -8.74
C TYR A 178 17.52 -7.44 -8.65
N TRP A 179 18.30 -8.07 -7.77
CA TRP A 179 19.74 -7.82 -7.67
C TRP A 179 20.50 -8.16 -8.96
N SER A 180 20.21 -9.31 -9.57
CA SER A 180 20.77 -9.67 -10.87
C SER A 180 20.38 -8.66 -11.94
N MET A 181 19.10 -8.28 -12.03
CA MET A 181 18.62 -7.29 -12.99
C MET A 181 19.26 -5.92 -12.79
N ALA A 182 19.49 -5.48 -11.55
CA ALA A 182 20.18 -4.22 -11.24
C ALA A 182 21.64 -4.22 -11.71
N ARG A 183 22.29 -5.38 -11.81
CA ARG A 183 23.62 -5.56 -12.40
C ARG A 183 23.59 -5.84 -13.92
N GLY A 184 22.41 -5.76 -14.54
CA GLY A 184 22.22 -6.04 -15.96
C GLY A 184 22.20 -7.51 -16.35
N ILE A 185 22.10 -8.41 -15.38
CA ILE A 185 21.98 -9.85 -15.61
C ILE A 185 20.50 -10.20 -15.63
N ASP A 186 20.00 -10.71 -16.75
CA ASP A 186 18.61 -11.15 -16.87
C ASP A 186 18.40 -12.56 -16.27
N PRO A 187 17.56 -12.71 -15.22
CA PRO A 187 17.24 -14.02 -14.66
C PRO A 187 16.53 -14.95 -15.65
N LEU A 188 15.87 -14.42 -16.69
CA LEU A 188 15.26 -15.21 -17.75
C LEU A 188 16.30 -15.90 -18.66
N GLY A 189 17.57 -15.50 -18.60
CA GLY A 189 18.60 -15.89 -19.54
C GLY A 189 18.61 -15.03 -20.80
N GLN A 190 19.31 -15.50 -21.83
CA GLN A 190 19.47 -14.81 -23.11
C GLN A 190 19.44 -15.82 -24.26
N ALA A 191 19.03 -15.36 -25.42
CA ALA A 191 19.00 -16.15 -26.64
C ALA A 191 20.42 -16.43 -27.13
N LYS A 192 20.60 -17.64 -27.66
CA LYS A 192 21.80 -18.03 -28.39
C LYS A 192 21.60 -17.70 -29.86
N PHE A 193 22.56 -16.97 -30.42
CA PHE A 193 22.63 -16.67 -31.84
C PHE A 193 23.72 -17.52 -32.49
N THR A 194 23.36 -18.29 -33.52
CA THR A 194 24.31 -19.16 -34.23
C THR A 194 24.14 -18.98 -35.73
N PHE A 195 25.22 -18.67 -36.44
CA PHE A 195 25.21 -18.63 -37.91
C PHE A 195 25.13 -20.04 -38.47
N SER A 196 24.39 -20.22 -39.56
CA SER A 196 24.42 -21.47 -40.30
C SER A 196 25.80 -21.70 -40.93
N PRO A 197 26.20 -22.97 -41.15
CA PRO A 197 27.45 -23.28 -41.83
C PRO A 197 27.56 -22.67 -43.24
N ASP A 198 26.42 -22.47 -43.93
CA ASP A 198 26.38 -21.85 -45.26
C ASP A 198 26.35 -20.31 -45.22
N GLY A 199 26.33 -19.70 -44.03
CA GLY A 199 26.33 -18.24 -43.85
C GLY A 199 25.06 -17.53 -44.31
N ARG A 200 23.97 -18.26 -44.59
CA ARG A 200 22.72 -17.69 -45.14
C ARG A 200 21.59 -17.53 -44.14
N SER A 201 21.67 -18.19 -42.99
CA SER A 201 20.71 -18.02 -41.90
C SER A 201 21.38 -17.76 -40.55
N LEU A 202 20.67 -17.02 -39.72
CA LEU A 202 21.02 -16.79 -38.32
C LEU A 202 19.95 -17.48 -37.46
N ARG A 203 20.36 -18.46 -36.66
CA ARG A 203 19.46 -19.14 -35.71
C ARG A 203 19.42 -18.41 -34.39
N LEU A 204 18.21 -18.09 -33.93
CA LEU A 204 17.87 -17.65 -32.58
C LEU A 204 17.28 -18.84 -31.83
N ASP A 205 17.95 -19.25 -30.75
CA ASP A 205 17.56 -20.38 -29.91
C ASP A 205 17.48 -19.98 -28.43
N GLY A 206 16.38 -20.30 -27.76
CA GLY A 206 16.19 -20.05 -26.33
C GLY A 206 15.36 -18.79 -26.00
N VAL A 207 15.38 -18.40 -24.72
CA VAL A 207 14.56 -17.30 -24.18
C VAL A 207 15.05 -15.95 -24.67
N ILE A 208 14.12 -15.06 -25.07
CA ILE A 208 14.43 -13.68 -25.44
C ILE A 208 14.62 -12.85 -24.17
N GLY A 209 15.87 -12.57 -23.84
CA GLY A 209 16.29 -11.83 -22.65
C GLY A 209 16.69 -10.39 -22.92
N MET A 210 17.00 -9.67 -21.84
CA MET A 210 17.47 -8.29 -21.84
C MET A 210 18.71 -8.15 -22.73
N GLY A 211 18.68 -7.16 -23.62
CA GLY A 211 19.77 -6.86 -24.55
C GLY A 211 19.77 -7.69 -25.82
N ASP A 212 18.95 -8.74 -25.96
CA ASP A 212 18.96 -9.58 -27.16
C ASP A 212 18.48 -8.86 -28.41
N GLY A 213 17.59 -7.86 -28.29
CA GLY A 213 17.18 -7.05 -29.42
C GLY A 213 18.32 -6.24 -30.01
N GLU A 214 19.15 -5.66 -29.13
CA GLU A 214 20.35 -4.93 -29.52
C GLU A 214 21.44 -5.88 -30.05
N ARG A 215 21.63 -7.05 -29.42
CA ARG A 215 22.56 -8.09 -29.92
C ARG A 215 22.18 -8.55 -31.33
N LEU A 216 20.90 -8.82 -31.59
CA LEU A 216 20.43 -9.20 -32.93
C LEU A 216 20.66 -8.06 -33.93
N ARG A 217 20.34 -6.81 -33.56
CA ARG A 217 20.58 -5.64 -34.42
C ARG A 217 22.05 -5.50 -34.80
N GLN A 218 22.95 -5.65 -33.83
CA GLN A 218 24.40 -5.60 -34.05
C GLN A 218 24.87 -6.76 -34.94
N LEU A 219 24.42 -7.99 -34.66
CA LEU A 219 24.75 -9.16 -35.47
C LEU A 219 24.31 -8.99 -36.91
N LEU A 220 23.06 -8.58 -37.13
CA LEU A 220 22.53 -8.35 -38.47
C LEU A 220 23.27 -7.23 -39.22
N ASN A 221 23.82 -6.24 -38.52
CA ASN A 221 24.61 -5.16 -39.12
C ASN A 221 26.11 -5.46 -39.25
N SER A 222 26.57 -6.60 -38.74
CA SER A 222 27.97 -7.01 -38.85
C SER A 222 28.30 -7.53 -40.25
N GLU A 223 29.58 -7.50 -40.62
CA GLU A 223 30.07 -8.08 -41.88
C GLU A 223 29.74 -9.57 -42.01
N ALA A 224 29.75 -10.31 -40.89
CA ALA A 224 29.38 -11.72 -40.87
C ALA A 224 27.93 -11.97 -41.30
N ALA A 225 27.06 -10.96 -41.24
CA ALA A 225 25.66 -11.07 -41.62
C ALA A 225 25.33 -10.48 -43.01
N LYS A 226 26.35 -10.15 -43.82
CA LYS A 226 26.16 -9.55 -45.15
C LYS A 226 25.29 -10.40 -46.08
N ASP A 227 25.48 -11.71 -46.03
CA ASP A 227 24.76 -12.68 -46.87
C ASP A 227 23.57 -13.35 -46.18
N ILE A 228 23.28 -12.98 -44.93
CA ILE A 228 22.14 -13.52 -44.19
C ILE A 228 20.85 -13.02 -44.81
N LYS A 229 19.99 -13.98 -45.19
CA LYS A 229 18.66 -13.73 -45.77
C LYS A 229 17.51 -14.15 -44.87
N ARG A 230 17.81 -14.88 -43.79
CA ARG A 230 16.81 -15.51 -42.94
C ARG A 230 17.24 -15.56 -41.49
N VAL A 231 16.29 -15.29 -40.61
CA VAL A 231 16.40 -15.61 -39.18
C VAL A 231 15.57 -16.86 -38.88
N GLU A 232 16.21 -17.90 -38.37
CA GLU A 232 15.56 -19.14 -37.94
C GLU A 232 15.22 -19.05 -36.44
N LEU A 233 13.99 -19.38 -36.07
CA LEU A 233 13.43 -19.12 -34.75
C LEU A 233 13.06 -20.42 -34.05
N ALA A 234 13.61 -20.60 -32.84
CA ALA A 234 13.25 -21.64 -31.89
C ALA A 234 13.29 -21.04 -30.47
N SER A 235 12.20 -20.42 -30.04
CA SER A 235 12.12 -19.68 -28.78
C SER A 235 10.76 -19.81 -28.11
N PRO A 236 10.72 -20.04 -26.78
CA PRO A 236 9.48 -19.95 -26.00
C PRO A 236 8.98 -18.50 -25.83
N GLY A 237 9.73 -17.52 -26.35
CA GLY A 237 9.48 -16.09 -26.16
C GLY A 237 10.31 -15.52 -25.01
N GLY A 238 9.79 -14.50 -24.35
CA GLY A 238 10.51 -13.76 -23.30
C GLY A 238 10.09 -12.29 -23.25
N ARG A 239 11.06 -11.38 -23.16
CA ARG A 239 10.80 -9.95 -23.03
C ARG A 239 10.23 -9.35 -24.32
N VAL A 240 8.97 -8.91 -24.25
CA VAL A 240 8.22 -8.31 -25.37
C VAL A 240 8.98 -7.14 -26.01
N ARG A 241 9.52 -6.22 -25.20
CA ARG A 241 10.29 -5.06 -25.71
C ARG A 241 11.53 -5.47 -26.50
N GLU A 242 12.20 -6.55 -26.10
CA GLU A 242 13.37 -7.05 -26.82
C GLU A 242 12.96 -7.72 -28.14
N ALA A 243 11.86 -8.49 -28.13
CA ALA A 243 11.27 -9.03 -29.35
C ALA A 243 10.81 -7.95 -30.34
N GLU A 244 10.28 -6.83 -29.85
CA GLU A 244 9.95 -5.66 -30.68
C GLU A 244 11.18 -5.03 -31.34
N ARG A 245 12.28 -4.87 -30.57
CA ARG A 245 13.56 -4.40 -31.12
C ARG A 245 14.12 -5.37 -32.16
N MET A 246 14.02 -6.68 -31.92
CA MET A 246 14.38 -7.70 -32.89
C MET A 246 13.55 -7.59 -34.18
N ALA A 247 12.22 -7.49 -34.03
CA ALA A 247 11.29 -7.32 -35.13
C ALA A 247 11.63 -6.06 -35.96
N ALA A 248 11.91 -4.93 -35.31
CA ALA A 248 12.34 -3.71 -35.98
C ALA A 248 13.66 -3.89 -36.74
N ALA A 249 14.65 -4.54 -36.13
CA ALA A 249 15.93 -4.83 -36.76
C ALA A 249 15.81 -5.74 -37.99
N MET A 250 14.96 -6.78 -37.91
CA MET A 250 14.69 -7.66 -39.04
C MET A 250 13.96 -6.94 -40.18
N LYS A 251 12.94 -6.13 -39.84
CA LYS A 251 12.17 -5.35 -40.80
C LYS A 251 13.05 -4.33 -41.54
N ALA A 252 13.95 -3.66 -40.83
CA ALA A 252 14.88 -2.69 -41.41
C ALA A 252 15.81 -3.29 -42.48
N ARG A 253 16.07 -4.60 -42.42
CA ARG A 253 16.92 -5.32 -43.38
C ARG A 253 16.14 -6.23 -44.35
N GLY A 254 14.81 -6.22 -44.30
CA GLY A 254 13.97 -7.10 -45.12
C GLY A 254 14.30 -8.59 -44.93
N GLN A 255 14.62 -9.00 -43.71
CA GLN A 255 14.98 -10.39 -43.42
C GLN A 255 13.76 -11.31 -43.51
N SER A 256 13.92 -12.51 -44.05
CA SER A 256 12.90 -13.55 -43.92
C SER A 256 12.91 -14.16 -42.52
N SER A 257 11.77 -14.65 -42.06
CA SER A 257 11.70 -15.42 -40.81
C SER A 257 11.33 -16.86 -41.10
N ARG A 258 11.87 -17.79 -40.31
CA ARG A 258 11.48 -19.19 -40.36
C ARG A 258 11.39 -19.78 -38.97
N ALA A 259 10.20 -20.21 -38.54
CA ALA A 259 10.07 -21.00 -37.32
C ALA A 259 10.47 -22.45 -37.63
N VAL A 260 11.54 -22.92 -36.99
CA VAL A 260 12.12 -24.28 -37.17
C VAL A 260 11.78 -25.22 -36.01
N GLY A 261 11.30 -24.66 -34.90
CA GLY A 261 10.73 -25.36 -33.76
C GLY A 261 9.63 -24.49 -33.13
N THR A 262 9.47 -24.55 -31.81
CA THR A 262 8.51 -23.68 -31.11
C THR A 262 8.92 -22.22 -31.21
N CYS A 263 7.99 -21.36 -31.63
CA CYS A 263 8.08 -19.91 -31.56
C CYS A 263 6.82 -19.37 -30.89
N ALA A 264 6.90 -19.18 -29.57
CA ALA A 264 5.77 -18.81 -28.73
C ALA A 264 5.91 -17.41 -28.11
N SER A 265 4.79 -16.86 -27.64
CA SER A 265 4.75 -15.59 -26.91
C SER A 265 5.41 -14.47 -27.71
N ALA A 266 6.33 -13.72 -27.08
CA ALA A 266 7.10 -12.65 -27.72
C ALA A 266 7.85 -13.08 -29.01
N CYS A 267 8.24 -14.36 -29.16
CA CYS A 267 8.89 -14.84 -30.40
C CYS A 267 7.99 -14.62 -31.63
N THR A 268 6.67 -14.73 -31.46
CA THR A 268 5.72 -14.56 -32.56
C THR A 268 5.81 -13.15 -33.19
N LEU A 269 6.17 -12.13 -32.41
CA LEU A 269 6.41 -10.77 -32.92
C LEU A 269 7.61 -10.74 -33.88
N VAL A 270 8.70 -11.44 -33.51
CA VAL A 270 9.90 -11.58 -34.33
C VAL A 270 9.59 -12.37 -35.61
N PHE A 271 8.82 -13.46 -35.50
CA PHE A 271 8.38 -14.24 -36.64
C PHE A 271 7.54 -13.40 -37.62
N LEU A 272 6.58 -12.63 -37.10
CA LEU A 272 5.66 -11.84 -37.92
C LEU A 272 6.35 -10.69 -38.66
N ALA A 273 7.51 -10.23 -38.17
CA ALA A 273 8.29 -9.16 -38.80
C ALA A 273 9.05 -9.59 -40.06
N GLY A 274 9.30 -10.89 -40.23
CA GLY A 274 10.02 -11.40 -41.39
C GLY A 274 9.22 -11.31 -42.69
N GLN A 275 9.91 -11.15 -43.82
CA GLN A 275 9.30 -11.17 -45.16
C GLN A 275 10.22 -11.86 -46.18
N PRO A 276 9.82 -13.01 -46.78
CA PRO A 276 8.66 -13.84 -46.44
C PRO A 276 8.77 -14.55 -45.07
N ARG A 277 7.66 -15.16 -44.62
CA ARG A 277 7.57 -15.92 -43.37
C ARG A 277 7.36 -17.40 -43.70
N HIS A 278 8.12 -18.27 -43.04
CA HIS A 278 8.06 -19.71 -43.30
C HIS A 278 7.84 -20.51 -42.00
N LEU A 279 6.94 -21.47 -42.03
CA LEU A 279 6.78 -22.45 -40.96
C LEU A 279 7.29 -23.80 -41.47
N THR A 280 8.20 -24.44 -40.75
CA THR A 280 8.62 -25.81 -41.08
C THR A 280 7.57 -26.83 -40.62
N PRO A 281 7.62 -28.09 -41.09
CA PRO A 281 6.72 -29.14 -40.59
C PRO A 281 6.82 -29.39 -39.08
N THR A 282 7.96 -29.04 -38.47
CA THR A 282 8.21 -29.12 -37.02
C THR A 282 8.02 -27.77 -36.31
N GLY A 283 7.65 -26.73 -37.03
CA GLY A 283 7.51 -25.38 -36.51
C GLY A 283 6.14 -25.19 -35.85
N GLU A 284 6.13 -24.61 -34.66
CA GLU A 284 4.91 -24.34 -33.90
C GLU A 284 4.84 -22.86 -33.54
N LEU A 285 3.66 -22.25 -33.66
CA LEU A 285 3.41 -20.88 -33.24
C LEU A 285 2.47 -20.88 -32.02
N GLY A 286 2.87 -20.19 -30.96
CA GLY A 286 2.08 -20.09 -29.72
C GLY A 286 1.74 -18.64 -29.38
N PHE A 287 0.46 -18.30 -29.29
CA PHE A 287 -0.01 -16.94 -28.98
C PHE A 287 -0.68 -16.91 -27.60
N HIS A 288 -0.40 -15.87 -26.84
CA HIS A 288 -1.12 -15.55 -25.60
C HIS A 288 -0.98 -14.06 -25.28
N ARG A 289 -1.81 -13.55 -24.36
CA ARG A 289 -1.74 -12.15 -23.90
C ARG A 289 -0.41 -11.87 -23.19
N ALA A 290 0.10 -10.64 -23.27
CA ALA A 290 1.27 -10.26 -22.51
C ALA A 290 0.95 -10.26 -21.01
N SER A 291 1.98 -10.50 -20.19
CA SER A 291 1.92 -10.27 -18.75
C SER A 291 2.92 -9.20 -18.36
N THR A 292 2.48 -8.30 -17.49
CA THR A 292 3.31 -7.28 -16.84
C THR A 292 4.15 -7.84 -15.69
N GLY A 293 3.90 -9.08 -15.27
CA GLY A 293 4.51 -9.68 -14.08
C GLY A 293 3.98 -9.06 -12.77
N THR A 294 2.89 -8.29 -12.83
CA THR A 294 2.23 -7.70 -11.66
C THR A 294 0.95 -8.45 -11.34
N PHE A 295 0.56 -8.48 -10.07
CA PHE A 295 -0.72 -9.03 -9.64
C PHE A 295 -1.88 -8.03 -9.77
N ASN A 296 -1.68 -6.89 -10.43
CA ASN A 296 -2.69 -5.86 -10.54
C ASN A 296 -3.46 -6.00 -11.87
N PRO A 297 -4.75 -6.38 -11.83
CA PRO A 297 -5.52 -6.66 -13.04
C PRO A 297 -5.73 -5.42 -13.92
N VAL A 298 -5.77 -4.22 -13.33
CA VAL A 298 -5.94 -2.97 -14.09
C VAL A 298 -4.70 -2.68 -14.93
N PHE A 299 -3.51 -2.90 -14.36
CA PHE A 299 -2.26 -2.68 -15.10
C PHE A 299 -2.05 -3.72 -16.20
N GLU A 300 -2.40 -4.98 -15.94
CA GLU A 300 -2.40 -6.04 -16.96
C GLU A 300 -3.29 -5.67 -18.15
N GLU A 301 -4.51 -5.18 -17.88
CA GLU A 301 -5.45 -4.75 -18.91
C GLU A 301 -4.92 -3.54 -19.71
N LEU A 302 -4.43 -2.50 -19.03
CA LEU A 302 -3.87 -1.31 -19.69
C LEU A 302 -2.66 -1.66 -20.58
N ALA A 303 -1.78 -2.55 -20.14
CA ALA A 303 -0.64 -3.00 -20.93
C ALA A 303 -1.09 -3.75 -22.20
N ASN A 304 -2.07 -4.65 -22.07
CA ASN A 304 -2.60 -5.39 -23.21
C ASN A 304 -3.39 -4.49 -24.19
N GLN A 305 -4.14 -3.50 -23.70
CA GLN A 305 -4.79 -2.49 -24.55
C GLN A 305 -3.77 -1.64 -25.32
N GLN A 306 -2.66 -1.27 -24.68
CA GLN A 306 -1.59 -0.53 -25.35
C GLN A 306 -0.91 -1.37 -26.44
N LEU A 307 -0.65 -2.65 -26.17
CA LEU A 307 -0.14 -3.59 -27.17
C LEU A 307 -1.13 -3.71 -28.34
N ALA A 308 -2.43 -3.92 -28.06
CA ALA A 308 -3.44 -4.00 -29.11
C ALA A 308 -3.40 -2.79 -30.05
N LYS A 309 -3.39 -1.56 -29.50
CA LYS A 309 -3.25 -0.31 -30.29
C LYS A 309 -1.96 -0.21 -31.09
N THR A 310 -0.89 -0.88 -30.66
CA THR A 310 0.40 -0.85 -31.36
C THR A 310 0.42 -1.77 -32.58
N TYR A 311 -0.43 -2.80 -32.58
CA TYR A 311 -0.44 -3.84 -33.62
C TYR A 311 -1.72 -3.89 -34.48
N THR A 312 -2.72 -3.05 -34.19
CA THR A 312 -3.90 -2.80 -35.05
C THR A 312 -3.71 -1.54 -35.87
#